data_AF-A0A7H9HMS3-F1
#
_entry.id   AF-A0A7H9HMS3-F1
#
_cell.length_a   1.000
_cell.length_b   1.000
_cell.length_c   1.000
_cell.angle_alpha   90.00
_cell.angle_beta   90.00
_cell.angle_gamma   90.00
#
_symmetry.space_group_name_H-M   'P 1'
#
loop_
_entity.id
_entity.type
_entity.pdbx_description
1 polymer ?
#
loop_
_entity_poly.entity_id
_entity_poly.type
_entity_poly.pdbx_seq_one_letter_code
_entity_poly.pdbx_strand_id
1 'polypeptide(L)'
;MSADHSRDPCPIVILNDFGGAFAMGAIGGCVWHGIKGFRNSPLGERGSGAMSAIKARAPVVGGNFGVWGGLFSTFDCAVKAVRKREDPWNAIIAGFFTGGALAIRGGWRHTRNGAITCACLLGVIEGVGLMFQRYMAWQAKPMAPPLPESSSPQPLQA
;
A
#
# COMPACT_ATOMS: atom_id res chain seq x y z
N MET A 1 -4.89 -8.91 23.73
CA MET A 1 -4.00 -7.82 23.28
C MET A 1 -2.72 -8.48 22.81
N SER A 2 -2.73 -9.09 21.63
CA SER A 2 -1.51 -9.61 21.02
C SER A 2 -0.93 -8.46 20.23
N ALA A 3 0.15 -7.87 20.75
CA ALA A 3 0.98 -6.95 19.99
C ALA A 3 1.67 -7.77 18.90
N ASP A 4 1.12 -7.70 17.69
CA ASP A 4 1.80 -8.15 16.48
C ASP A 4 3.05 -7.28 16.32
N HIS A 5 4.19 -7.73 16.86
CA HIS A 5 5.49 -7.06 16.77
C HIS A 5 6.08 -7.05 15.35
N SER A 6 5.30 -7.44 14.34
CA SER A 6 5.69 -7.35 12.93
C SER A 6 5.45 -5.97 12.32
N ARG A 7 4.76 -5.05 13.03
CA ARG A 7 4.55 -3.67 12.60
C ARG A 7 5.27 -2.71 13.55
N ASP A 8 6.13 -1.87 12.99
CA ASP A 8 6.74 -0.76 13.74
C ASP A 8 5.65 0.13 14.38
N PRO A 9 5.96 0.85 15.48
CA PRO A 9 5.00 1.79 16.07
C PRO A 9 4.69 2.95 15.10
N CYS A 10 3.48 3.49 15.19
CA CYS A 10 2.95 4.50 14.26
C CYS A 10 3.88 5.67 13.89
N PRO A 11 4.63 6.32 14.80
CA PRO A 11 5.53 7.37 14.38
C PRO A 11 6.70 6.86 13.50
N ILE A 12 7.16 5.61 13.68
CA ILE A 12 8.19 5.01 12.83
C ILE A 12 7.61 4.52 11.49
N VAL A 13 6.42 3.91 11.48
CA VAL A 13 5.77 3.47 10.24
C VAL A 13 5.53 4.63 9.28
N ILE A 14 5.07 5.77 9.78
CA ILE A 14 4.82 6.95 8.94
C ILE A 14 6.12 7.43 8.26
N LEU A 15 7.24 7.45 9.00
CA LEU A 15 8.54 7.83 8.46
C LEU A 15 9.04 6.80 7.43
N ASN A 16 8.89 5.52 7.73
CA ASN A 16 9.29 4.44 6.83
C ASN A 16 8.47 4.47 5.53
N ASP A 17 7.15 4.64 5.62
CA ASP A 17 6.24 4.68 4.48
C ASP A 17 6.46 5.94 3.64
N PHE A 18 6.73 7.09 4.27
CA PHE A 18 7.11 8.32 3.56
C PHE A 18 8.42 8.11 2.77
N GLY A 19 9.45 7.57 3.42
CA GLY A 19 10.75 7.31 2.80
C GLY A 19 10.67 6.25 1.69
N GLY A 20 9.96 5.16 1.93
CA GLY A 20 9.72 4.10 0.95
C GLY A 20 8.95 4.60 -0.27
N ALA A 21 7.87 5.36 -0.05
CA ALA A 21 7.10 5.94 -1.15
C ALA A 21 7.91 7.00 -1.92
N PHE A 22 8.71 7.80 -1.23
CA PHE A 22 9.63 8.74 -1.87
C PHE A 22 10.65 8.01 -2.75
N ALA A 23 11.29 6.96 -2.24
CA ALA A 23 12.25 6.17 -2.99
C ALA A 23 11.62 5.51 -4.22
N MET A 24 10.44 4.89 -4.07
CA MET A 24 9.68 4.31 -5.19
C MET A 24 9.38 5.38 -6.26
N GLY A 25 8.90 6.56 -5.85
CA GLY A 25 8.59 7.66 -6.76
C GLY A 25 9.83 8.28 -7.42
N ALA A 26 10.94 8.38 -6.70
CA ALA A 26 12.20 8.90 -7.22
C ALA A 26 12.81 7.93 -8.25
N ILE A 27 12.83 6.63 -7.97
CA ILE A 27 13.33 5.60 -8.90
C ILE A 27 12.44 5.56 -10.15
N GLY A 28 11.11 5.47 -9.98
CA GLY A 28 10.18 5.49 -11.10
C GLY A 28 10.26 6.79 -11.92
N GLY A 29 10.42 7.93 -11.24
CA GLY A 29 10.60 9.23 -11.85
C GLY A 29 11.90 9.34 -12.63
N CYS A 30 13.02 8.82 -12.11
CA CYS A 30 14.31 8.77 -12.81
C CYS A 30 14.21 7.94 -14.09
N VAL A 31 13.58 6.77 -14.03
CA VAL A 31 13.42 5.90 -15.21
C VAL A 31 12.52 6.57 -16.25
N TRP A 32 11.32 7.02 -15.83
CA TRP A 32 10.35 7.62 -16.76
C TRP A 32 10.84 8.94 -17.37
N HIS A 33 11.30 9.88 -16.53
CA HIS A 33 11.80 11.17 -17.01
C HIS A 33 13.18 11.07 -17.65
N GLY A 34 13.98 10.05 -17.33
CA GLY A 34 15.22 9.75 -18.03
C GLY A 34 14.97 9.28 -19.46
N ILE A 35 14.12 8.28 -19.65
CA ILE A 35 13.75 7.78 -20.99
C ILE A 35 13.06 8.87 -21.80
N LYS A 36 12.08 9.56 -21.20
CA LYS A 36 11.36 10.66 -21.87
C LYS A 36 12.30 11.82 -22.20
N GLY A 37 13.20 12.19 -21.29
CA GLY A 37 14.19 13.24 -21.50
C GLY A 37 15.17 12.89 -22.61
N PHE A 38 15.63 11.64 -22.68
CA PHE A 38 16.52 11.18 -23.75
C PHE A 38 15.83 11.19 -25.13
N ARG A 39 14.56 10.75 -25.19
CA ARG A 39 13.80 10.69 -26.45
C ARG A 39 13.35 12.07 -26.97
N ASN A 40 13.08 13.02 -26.07
CA ASN A 40 12.57 14.34 -26.44
C ASN A 40 13.67 15.39 -26.67
N SER A 41 14.93 15.04 -26.42
CA SER A 41 16.06 15.97 -26.57
C SER A 41 16.67 15.94 -27.98
N PRO A 42 17.17 17.07 -28.50
CA PRO A 42 17.81 17.15 -29.81
C PRO A 42 19.05 16.25 -29.90
N LEU A 43 19.39 15.79 -31.11
CA LEU A 43 20.60 14.99 -31.34
C LEU A 43 21.84 15.80 -30.95
N GLY A 44 22.73 15.20 -30.15
CA GLY A 44 23.92 15.85 -29.59
C GLY A 44 23.82 16.09 -28.08
N GLU A 45 22.65 16.53 -27.58
CA GLU A 45 22.44 16.89 -26.17
C GLU A 45 21.55 15.90 -25.40
N ARG A 46 21.36 14.69 -25.94
CA ARG A 46 20.41 13.71 -25.37
C ARG A 46 20.74 13.30 -23.93
N GLY A 47 22.03 13.19 -23.59
CA GLY A 47 22.47 12.87 -22.23
C GLY A 47 22.24 14.04 -21.26
N SER A 48 22.59 15.25 -21.68
CA SER A 48 22.39 16.49 -20.91
C SER A 48 20.89 16.76 -20.66
N GLY A 49 20.07 16.61 -21.70
CA GLY A 49 18.61 16.75 -21.62
C GLY A 49 17.95 15.67 -20.79
N ALA A 50 18.43 14.42 -20.83
CA ALA A 50 17.97 13.37 -19.93
C ALA A 50 18.32 13.68 -18.46
N MET A 51 19.56 14.09 -18.18
CA MET A 51 19.99 14.45 -16.82
C MET A 51 19.22 15.66 -16.27
N SER A 52 18.99 16.67 -17.11
CA SER A 52 18.20 17.86 -16.75
C SER A 52 16.74 17.49 -16.45
N ALA A 53 16.13 16.63 -17.28
CA ALA A 53 14.77 16.16 -17.06
C ALA A 53 14.62 15.34 -15.77
N ILE A 54 15.60 14.47 -15.47
CA ILE A 54 15.63 13.69 -14.22
C ILE A 54 15.73 14.64 -13.03
N LYS A 55 16.72 15.55 -13.01
CA LYS A 55 16.92 16.48 -11.90
C LYS A 55 15.72 17.38 -11.64
N ALA A 56 15.04 17.83 -12.70
CA ALA A 56 13.89 18.73 -12.57
C ALA A 56 12.61 18.03 -12.12
N ARG A 57 12.42 16.73 -12.42
CA ARG A 57 11.11 16.07 -12.27
C ARG A 57 11.11 14.86 -11.34
N ALA A 58 12.19 14.07 -11.28
CA ALA A 58 12.27 12.90 -10.42
C ALA A 58 12.05 13.22 -8.92
N PRO A 59 12.63 14.28 -8.32
CA PRO A 59 12.39 14.59 -6.91
C PRO A 59 10.96 15.13 -6.66
N VAL A 60 10.33 15.75 -7.65
CA VAL A 60 8.93 16.22 -7.55
C VAL A 60 7.97 15.03 -7.53
N VAL A 61 8.21 14.05 -8.40
CA VAL A 61 7.43 12.80 -8.41
C VAL A 61 7.65 12.03 -7.10
N GLY A 62 8.90 11.86 -6.68
CA GLY A 62 9.24 11.26 -5.38
C GLY A 62 8.54 11.97 -4.21
N GLY A 63 8.58 13.30 -4.16
CA GLY A 63 7.92 14.09 -3.14
C GLY A 63 6.40 13.89 -3.11
N ASN A 64 5.74 13.85 -4.27
CA ASN A 64 4.30 13.60 -4.35
C ASN A 64 3.93 12.21 -3.83
N PHE A 65 4.71 11.17 -4.18
CA PHE A 65 4.50 9.81 -3.66
C PHE A 65 4.80 9.72 -2.17
N GLY A 66 5.86 10.37 -1.69
CA GLY A 66 6.20 10.47 -0.28
C GLY A 66 5.07 11.11 0.54
N VAL A 67 4.58 12.28 0.11
CA VAL A 67 3.46 12.97 0.79
C VAL A 67 2.21 12.10 0.82
N TRP A 68 1.89 11.42 -0.29
CA TRP A 68 0.75 10.51 -0.33
C TRP A 68 0.91 9.35 0.66
N GLY A 69 2.06 8.67 0.66
CA GLY A 69 2.35 7.56 1.57
C GLY A 69 2.33 7.99 3.04
N GLY A 70 2.99 9.12 3.36
CA GLY A 70 3.02 9.66 4.72
C GLY A 70 1.66 10.08 5.24
N LEU A 71 0.83 10.74 4.42
CA LEU A 71 -0.55 11.09 4.81
C LEU A 71 -1.39 9.85 5.03
N PHE A 72 -1.32 8.88 4.11
CA PHE A 72 -2.06 7.63 4.23
C PHE A 72 -1.77 6.92 5.55
N SER A 73 -0.49 6.72 5.87
CA SER A 73 -0.08 6.06 7.10
C SER A 73 -0.43 6.85 8.35
N THR A 74 -0.39 8.19 8.27
CA THR A 74 -0.83 9.06 9.38
C THR A 74 -2.32 8.89 9.66
N PHE A 75 -3.17 8.92 8.62
CA PHE A 75 -4.61 8.74 8.77
C PHE A 75 -4.97 7.30 9.17
N ASP A 76 -4.29 6.28 8.64
CA ASP A 76 -4.51 4.89 9.04
C ASP A 76 -4.17 4.68 10.52
N CYS A 77 -3.03 5.21 10.98
CA CYS A 77 -2.67 5.22 12.39
C CYS A 77 -3.67 5.96 13.27
N ALA A 78 -4.18 7.12 12.83
CA ALA A 78 -5.19 7.88 13.56
C ALA A 78 -6.51 7.11 13.69
N VAL A 79 -6.97 6.49 12.59
CA VAL A 79 -8.20 5.69 12.58
C VAL A 79 -8.05 4.44 13.45
N LYS A 80 -6.90 3.77 13.40
CA LYS A 80 -6.57 2.65 14.29
C LYS A 80 -6.56 3.04 15.76
N ALA A 81 -6.00 4.21 16.09
CA ALA A 81 -5.97 4.72 17.46
C ALA A 81 -7.38 4.98 18.01
N VAL A 82 -8.29 5.49 17.18
CA VAL A 82 -9.68 5.75 17.58
C VAL A 82 -10.51 4.46 17.65
N ARG A 83 -10.44 3.60 16.63
CA ARG A 83 -11.31 2.42 16.51
C ARG A 83 -10.82 1.20 17.27
N LYS A 84 -9.52 1.11 17.59
CA LYS A 84 -8.88 -0.03 18.28
C LYS A 84 -9.21 -1.40 17.65
N ARG A 85 -9.49 -1.41 16.34
CA ARG A 85 -9.82 -2.58 15.52
C ARG A 85 -9.07 -2.46 14.21
N GLU A 86 -8.63 -3.58 13.66
CA GLU A 86 -7.95 -3.64 12.36
C GLU A 86 -8.90 -4.26 11.33
N ASP A 87 -9.60 -3.39 10.62
CA ASP A 87 -10.58 -3.75 9.59
C ASP A 87 -10.18 -3.10 8.24
N PRO A 88 -10.59 -3.68 7.10
CA PRO A 88 -10.40 -3.06 5.77
C PRO A 88 -11.02 -1.66 5.66
N TRP A 89 -11.97 -1.34 6.55
CA TRP A 89 -12.54 0.01 6.67
C TRP A 89 -11.51 1.07 7.07
N ASN A 90 -10.43 0.71 7.78
CA ASN A 90 -9.41 1.67 8.17
C ASN A 90 -8.67 2.21 6.95
N ALA A 91 -8.30 1.33 6.02
CA ALA A 91 -7.66 1.71 4.77
C ALA A 91 -8.58 2.57 3.88
N ILE A 92 -9.88 2.24 3.79
CA ILE A 92 -10.84 3.03 3.01
C ILE A 92 -11.00 4.44 3.59
N ILE A 93 -11.17 4.55 4.91
CA ILE A 93 -11.33 5.84 5.60
C ILE A 93 -10.03 6.66 5.52
N ALA A 94 -8.87 6.03 5.75
CA ALA A 94 -7.58 6.66 5.60
C ALA A 94 -7.36 7.15 4.16
N GLY A 95 -7.75 6.36 3.16
CA GLY A 95 -7.72 6.73 1.74
C GLY A 95 -8.60 7.92 1.42
N PHE A 96 -9.82 7.96 1.98
CA PHE A 96 -10.74 9.08 1.82
C PHE A 96 -10.12 10.38 2.35
N PHE A 97 -9.59 10.37 3.56
CA PHE A 97 -8.96 11.54 4.16
C PHE A 97 -7.68 11.94 3.43
N THR A 98 -6.88 10.97 2.97
CA THR A 98 -5.67 11.24 2.16
C THR A 98 -6.04 11.94 0.86
N GLY A 99 -6.97 11.38 0.09
CA GLY A 99 -7.41 11.97 -1.18
C GLY A 99 -8.03 13.37 -1.01
N GLY A 100 -8.79 13.56 0.07
CA GLY A 100 -9.34 14.87 0.43
C GLY A 100 -8.25 15.87 0.80
N ALA A 101 -7.31 15.48 1.67
CA ALA A 101 -6.24 16.37 2.15
C ALA A 101 -5.29 16.80 1.03
N LEU A 102 -4.93 15.91 0.10
CA LEU A 102 -4.09 16.29 -1.05
C LEU A 102 -4.79 17.28 -1.98
N ALA A 103 -6.10 17.13 -2.19
CA ALA A 103 -6.87 17.96 -3.10
C ALA A 103 -7.52 19.19 -2.43
N ILE A 104 -7.22 19.47 -1.16
CA ILE A 104 -7.86 20.57 -0.41
C ILE A 104 -7.58 21.94 -1.05
N ARG A 105 -6.38 22.12 -1.61
CA ARG A 105 -5.98 23.37 -2.29
C ARG A 105 -6.67 23.56 -3.64
N GLY A 106 -7.27 22.52 -4.22
CA GLY A 106 -8.03 22.59 -5.47
C GLY A 106 -9.48 23.08 -5.30
N GLY A 107 -9.91 23.35 -4.07
CA GLY A 107 -11.29 23.72 -3.76
C GLY A 107 -12.24 22.52 -3.70
N TRP A 108 -13.48 22.78 -3.25
CA TRP A 108 -14.43 21.74 -2.81
C TRP A 108 -14.69 20.63 -3.83
N ARG A 109 -14.84 20.97 -5.12
CA ARG A 109 -15.08 19.97 -6.18
C ARG A 109 -13.90 19.01 -6.34
N HIS A 110 -12.66 19.52 -6.29
CA HIS A 110 -11.47 18.70 -6.39
C HIS A 110 -11.25 17.86 -5.14
N THR A 111 -11.47 18.44 -3.95
CA THR A 111 -11.41 17.74 -2.66
C THR A 111 -12.35 16.55 -2.62
N ARG A 112 -13.63 16.75 -2.97
CA ARG A 112 -14.63 15.68 -2.99
C ARG A 112 -14.28 14.58 -3.99
N ASN A 113 -13.93 14.96 -5.21
CA ASN A 113 -13.61 13.99 -6.25
C ASN A 113 -12.35 13.18 -5.86
N GLY A 114 -11.30 13.84 -5.34
CA GLY A 114 -10.08 13.18 -4.87
C GLY A 114 -10.33 12.20 -3.72
N ALA A 115 -11.13 12.62 -2.73
CA ALA A 115 -11.50 11.77 -1.60
C ALA A 115 -12.26 10.51 -2.05
N ILE A 116 -13.25 10.66 -2.94
CA ILE A 116 -14.03 9.53 -3.45
C ILE A 116 -13.15 8.60 -4.29
N THR A 117 -12.34 9.14 -5.20
CA THR A 117 -11.46 8.32 -6.05
C THR A 117 -10.48 7.50 -5.21
N CYS A 118 -9.84 8.10 -4.20
CA CYS A 118 -8.93 7.37 -3.33
C CYS A 118 -9.65 6.31 -2.47
N ALA A 119 -10.83 6.62 -1.93
CA ALA A 119 -11.63 5.66 -1.17
C ALA A 119 -12.05 4.45 -2.02
N CYS A 120 -12.51 4.69 -3.25
CA CYS A 120 -12.89 3.62 -4.17
C CYS A 120 -11.68 2.77 -4.57
N LEU A 121 -10.54 3.39 -4.89
CA LEU A 121 -9.33 2.67 -5.28
C LEU A 121 -8.85 1.74 -4.16
N LEU A 122 -8.75 2.25 -2.93
CA LEU A 122 -8.31 1.43 -1.80
C LEU A 122 -9.36 0.39 -1.38
N GLY A 123 -10.65 0.70 -1.53
CA GLY A 123 -11.72 -0.28 -1.35
C GLY A 123 -11.60 -1.47 -2.31
N VAL A 124 -11.21 -1.22 -3.56
CA VAL A 124 -10.94 -2.29 -4.53
C VAL A 124 -9.68 -3.07 -4.16
N ILE A 125 -8.58 -2.40 -3.80
CA ILE A 125 -7.31 -3.07 -3.43
C ILE A 125 -7.51 -4.00 -2.23
N GLU A 126 -8.13 -3.51 -1.16
CA GLU A 126 -8.42 -4.32 0.04
C GLU A 126 -9.44 -5.43 -0.26
N GLY A 127 -10.47 -5.12 -1.07
CA GLY A 127 -11.46 -6.11 -1.49
C GLY A 127 -10.84 -7.28 -2.27
N VAL A 128 -9.93 -6.98 -3.20
CA VAL A 128 -9.16 -8.00 -3.93
C VAL A 128 -8.20 -8.74 -3.00
N GLY A 129 -7.54 -8.05 -2.08
CA GLY A 129 -6.66 -8.65 -1.08
C GLY A 129 -7.37 -9.70 -0.23
N LEU A 130 -8.55 -9.37 0.29
CA LEU A 130 -9.39 -10.30 1.06
C LEU A 130 -9.86 -11.50 0.23
N MET A 131 -10.22 -11.27 -1.04
CA MET A 131 -10.62 -12.35 -1.96
C MET A 131 -9.45 -13.28 -2.27
N PHE A 132 -8.26 -12.74 -2.50
CA PHE A 132 -7.05 -13.51 -2.77
C PHE A 132 -6.62 -14.33 -1.54
N GLN A 133 -6.66 -13.74 -0.34
CA GLN A 133 -6.40 -14.46 0.90
C GLN A 133 -7.40 -15.62 1.11
N ARG A 134 -8.69 -15.38 0.86
CA ARG A 134 -9.72 -16.44 0.92
C ARG A 134 -9.49 -17.53 -0.13
N TYR A 135 -9.08 -17.17 -1.34
CA TYR A 135 -8.78 -18.14 -2.39
C TYR A 135 -7.58 -19.02 -2.03
N MET A 136 -6.48 -18.42 -1.55
CA MET A 136 -5.30 -19.16 -1.09
C MET A 136 -5.64 -20.07 0.11
N ALA A 137 -6.44 -19.59 1.06
CA ALA A 137 -6.91 -20.41 2.18
C ALA A 137 -7.82 -21.57 1.72
N TRP A 138 -8.58 -21.37 0.65
CA TRP A 138 -9.38 -22.45 0.05
C TRP A 138 -8.52 -23.49 -0.67
N GLN A 139 -7.43 -23.09 -1.31
CA GLN A 139 -6.46 -24.02 -1.89
C GLN A 139 -5.66 -24.76 -0.81
N ALA A 140 -5.33 -24.08 0.29
CA ALA A 140 -4.58 -24.63 1.42
C ALA A 140 -5.45 -25.38 2.45
N LYS A 141 -6.61 -25.92 2.04
CA LYS A 141 -7.42 -26.76 2.94
C LYS A 141 -6.56 -27.95 3.42
N PRO A 142 -6.35 -28.11 4.74
CA PRO A 142 -5.57 -29.23 5.25
C PRO A 142 -6.25 -30.54 4.85
N MET A 143 -5.51 -31.41 4.17
CA MET A 143 -5.92 -32.80 3.93
C MET A 143 -6.13 -33.44 5.31
N ALA A 144 -7.31 -34.02 5.55
CA ALA A 144 -7.65 -34.57 6.86
C ALA A 144 -6.53 -35.52 7.35
N PRO A 145 -6.12 -35.46 8.62
CA PRO A 145 -5.12 -36.38 9.15
C PRO A 145 -5.62 -37.82 8.92
N PRO A 146 -4.75 -38.74 8.48
CA PRO A 146 -5.14 -40.12 8.27
C PRO A 146 -5.73 -40.67 9.57
N LEU A 147 -6.99 -41.13 9.50
CA LEU A 147 -7.66 -41.76 10.63
C LEU A 147 -6.82 -42.99 11.07
N PRO A 148 -6.54 -43.17 12.37
CA PRO A 148 -5.89 -44.39 12.82
C PRO A 148 -6.79 -45.58 12.49
N GLU A 149 -6.21 -46.57 11.79
CA GLU A 149 -6.84 -47.83 11.44
C GLU A 149 -7.39 -48.48 12.72
N SER A 150 -8.67 -48.83 12.70
CA SER A 150 -9.39 -49.44 13.83
C SER A 150 -8.66 -50.69 14.33
N SER A 151 -8.01 -50.60 15.49
CA SER A 151 -7.50 -51.77 16.20
C SER A 151 -8.67 -52.64 16.63
N SER A 152 -8.70 -53.88 16.13
CA SER A 152 -9.62 -54.95 16.46
C SER A 152 -9.76 -55.19 17.98
N PRO A 153 -10.92 -55.67 18.46
CA PRO A 153 -11.15 -55.88 19.89
C PRO A 153 -10.26 -57.01 20.42
N GLN A 154 -9.35 -56.69 21.35
CA GLN A 154 -8.59 -57.71 22.08
C GLN A 154 -9.48 -58.37 23.15
N PRO A 155 -9.41 -59.70 23.35
CA PRO A 155 -10.24 -60.39 24.32
C PRO A 155 -9.76 -60.11 25.75
N LEU A 156 -10.74 -59.88 26.62
CA LEU A 156 -10.57 -59.62 28.06
C LEU A 156 -10.00 -60.88 28.75
N GLN A 157 -8.77 -60.81 29.27
CA GLN A 157 -8.20 -61.87 30.10
C GLN A 157 -8.57 -61.63 31.56
N ALA A 158 -9.23 -62.62 32.17
CA ALA A 158 -9.58 -62.72 33.59
C ALA A 158 -8.49 -63.47 34.36
#